data_AF-A0A3Q9I548-F1
#
_entry.id   AF-A0A3Q9I548-F1
#
_cell.length_a   1.000
_cell.length_b   1.000
_cell.length_c   1.000
_cell.angle_alpha   90.00
_cell.angle_beta   90.00
_cell.angle_gamma   90.00
#
_symmetry.space_group_name_H-M   'P 1'
#
loop_
_entity.id
_entity.type
_entity.pdbx_description
1 polymer ?
#
loop_
_entity_poly.entity_id
_entity_poly.type
_entity_poly.pdbx_seq_one_letter_code
_entity_poly.pdbx_strand_id
1 'polypeptide(L)'
;MFILAGCSGHDFEGKFQTKADSPNAFLNQFTNSLGSQTIVIGPDYIESDGQRELFDKIFVRNSDGQKYLIFKKDNTEDAWKIVDENTLVQGNGLVQIKLVRVE
;
A
#
# COMPACT_ATOMS: atom_id res chain seq x y z
N MET A 1 -0.79 -36.39 -7.04
CA MET A 1 -1.81 -35.39 -6.67
C MET A 1 -1.21 -34.02 -6.97
N PHE A 2 -1.49 -33.48 -8.16
CA PHE A 2 -1.05 -32.13 -8.55
C PHE A 2 -1.97 -31.12 -7.87
N ILE A 3 -1.44 -30.30 -6.96
CA ILE A 3 -2.19 -29.14 -6.44
C ILE A 3 -1.81 -27.96 -7.33
N LEU A 4 -2.64 -27.73 -8.35
CA LEU A 4 -2.71 -26.46 -9.08
C LEU A 4 -3.88 -25.66 -8.50
N ALA A 5 -3.57 -24.67 -7.69
CA ALA A 5 -4.38 -23.50 -7.37
C ALA A 5 -3.37 -22.50 -6.77
N GLY A 6 -2.89 -21.48 -7.46
CA GLY A 6 -3.72 -20.37 -7.94
C GLY A 6 -4.24 -19.61 -6.71
N CYS A 7 -3.73 -18.39 -6.48
CA CYS A 7 -4.03 -17.47 -5.36
C CYS A 7 -3.07 -17.54 -4.14
N SER A 8 -1.76 -17.34 -4.37
CA SER A 8 -0.88 -16.75 -3.33
C SER A 8 -0.80 -15.23 -3.48
N GLY A 9 -1.83 -14.61 -4.07
CA GLY A 9 -1.98 -13.17 -4.14
C GLY A 9 -2.70 -12.68 -2.90
N HIS A 10 -2.27 -11.56 -2.34
CA HIS A 10 -3.07 -10.84 -1.37
C HIS A 10 -4.20 -10.10 -2.11
N ASP A 11 -5.37 -9.93 -1.49
CA ASP A 11 -6.53 -9.23 -2.09
C ASP A 11 -6.26 -7.74 -2.43
N PHE A 12 -5.05 -7.26 -2.17
CA PHE A 12 -4.61 -5.89 -2.34
C PHE A 12 -3.71 -5.65 -3.57
N GLU A 13 -3.57 -6.63 -4.47
CA GLU A 13 -2.91 -6.41 -5.76
C GLU A 13 -3.72 -5.43 -6.62
N GLY A 14 -3.09 -4.41 -7.21
CA GLY A 14 -3.76 -3.41 -8.05
C GLY A 14 -3.06 -2.06 -8.07
N LYS A 15 -3.69 -1.08 -8.72
CA LYS A 15 -3.17 0.29 -8.81
C LYS A 15 -3.86 1.19 -7.80
N PHE A 16 -3.06 1.97 -7.10
CA PHE A 16 -3.49 2.92 -6.08
C PHE A 16 -2.98 4.31 -6.43
N GLN A 17 -3.77 5.32 -6.07
CA GLN A 17 -3.36 6.72 -6.17
C GLN A 17 -3.46 7.40 -4.83
N THR A 18 -2.50 8.28 -4.56
CA THR A 18 -2.54 9.14 -3.38
C THR A 18 -3.71 10.13 -3.51
N LYS A 19 -4.64 10.10 -2.54
CA LYS A 19 -5.65 11.15 -2.38
C LYS A 19 -5.14 12.20 -1.42
N ALA A 20 -4.90 13.40 -1.96
CA ALA A 20 -4.58 14.61 -1.20
C ALA A 20 -5.81 15.21 -0.48
N ASP A 21 -6.68 14.39 0.09
CA ASP A 21 -7.74 14.87 0.99
C ASP A 21 -7.18 14.94 2.43
N SER A 22 -6.03 15.60 2.60
CA SER A 22 -5.55 15.94 3.93
C SER A 22 -6.11 17.32 4.30
N PRO A 23 -6.75 17.50 5.47
CA PRO A 23 -7.09 18.83 5.97
C PRO A 23 -5.84 19.69 6.25
N ASN A 24 -4.65 19.10 6.19
CA ASN A 24 -3.38 19.78 6.31
C ASN A 24 -2.95 20.37 4.96
N ALA A 25 -3.11 21.69 4.82
CA ALA A 25 -2.70 22.46 3.64
C ALA A 25 -1.23 22.22 3.23
N PHE A 26 -0.37 21.88 4.19
CA PHE A 26 1.03 21.51 3.96
C PHE A 26 1.19 20.22 3.14
N LEU A 27 0.37 19.19 3.42
CA LEU A 27 0.38 17.93 2.67
C LEU A 27 -0.17 18.14 1.25
N ASN A 28 -1.19 18.99 1.08
CA ASN A 28 -1.76 19.28 -0.24
C ASN A 28 -0.77 20.02 -1.15
N GLN A 29 0.07 20.90 -0.61
CA GLN A 29 1.15 21.53 -1.36
C GLN A 29 2.26 20.54 -1.74
N PHE A 30 2.58 19.59 -0.85
CA PHE A 30 3.58 18.55 -1.11
C PHE A 30 3.11 17.54 -2.17
N THR A 31 1.86 17.10 -2.12
CA THR A 31 1.26 16.19 -3.12
C THR A 31 1.02 16.86 -4.48
N ASN A 32 0.72 18.17 -4.51
CA ASN A 32 0.59 18.92 -5.77
C ASN A 32 1.95 19.15 -6.46
N SER A 33 3.05 19.21 -5.70
CA SER A 33 4.40 19.38 -6.26
C SER A 33 5.05 18.07 -6.68
N LEU A 34 4.63 16.93 -6.12
CA LEU A 34 5.17 15.58 -6.44
C LEU A 34 4.29 14.79 -7.40
N GLY A 35 3.15 15.35 -7.82
CA GLY A 35 2.16 14.67 -8.65
C GLY A 35 1.38 13.61 -7.87
N SER A 36 0.21 13.23 -8.38
CA SER A 36 -0.51 12.05 -7.89
C SER A 36 0.37 10.83 -8.14
N GLN A 37 1.07 10.38 -7.11
CA GLN A 37 1.90 9.18 -7.18
C GLN A 37 0.99 7.98 -7.39
N THR A 38 1.12 7.35 -8.57
CA THR A 38 0.45 6.09 -8.88
C THR A 38 1.36 4.97 -8.41
N ILE A 39 0.84 4.15 -7.52
CA ILE A 39 1.55 3.04 -6.91
C ILE A 39 0.86 1.75 -7.36
N VAL A 40 1.64 0.80 -7.88
CA VAL A 40 1.14 -0.53 -8.24
C VAL A 40 1.62 -1.52 -7.19
N ILE A 41 0.70 -2.23 -6.56
CA ILE A 41 1.02 -3.34 -5.66
C ILE A 41 0.87 -4.63 -6.46
N GLY A 42 2.00 -5.30 -6.71
CA GLY A 42 2.05 -6.65 -7.27
C GLY A 42 2.08 -7.71 -6.17
N PRO A 43 2.26 -8.99 -6.52
CA PRO A 43 2.23 -10.10 -5.56
C PRO A 43 3.37 -10.06 -4.53
N ASP A 44 4.53 -9.53 -4.92
CA ASP A 44 5.76 -9.47 -4.13
C ASP A 44 6.53 -8.15 -4.35
N TYR A 45 5.89 -7.15 -4.94
CA TYR A 45 6.53 -5.88 -5.26
C TYR A 45 5.61 -4.68 -5.14
N ILE A 46 6.21 -3.50 -5.01
CA ILE A 46 5.56 -2.21 -5.22
C ILE A 46 6.26 -1.50 -6.37
N GLU A 47 5.52 -0.88 -7.27
CA GLU A 47 6.06 -0.03 -8.32
C GLU A 47 5.52 1.40 -8.18
N SER A 48 6.41 2.39 -8.18
CA SER A 48 6.08 3.82 -8.17
C SER A 48 7.00 4.54 -9.14
N ASP A 49 6.44 5.38 -10.01
CA ASP A 49 7.21 6.19 -10.98
C ASP A 49 8.21 5.37 -11.82
N GLY A 50 7.84 4.12 -12.17
CA GLY A 50 8.68 3.19 -12.93
C GLY A 50 9.82 2.55 -12.13
N GLN A 51 9.94 2.83 -10.83
CA GLN A 51 10.85 2.14 -9.92
C GLN A 51 10.10 1.02 -9.21
N ARG A 52 10.67 -0.18 -9.25
CA ARG A 52 10.09 -1.36 -8.60
C ARG A 52 10.91 -1.74 -7.38
N GLU A 53 10.23 -1.84 -6.24
CA GLU A 53 10.76 -2.38 -5.01
C GLU A 53 10.22 -3.79 -4.76
N LEU A 54 11.11 -4.75 -4.56
CA LEU A 54 10.77 -6.14 -4.25
C LEU A 54 10.72 -6.38 -2.74
N PHE A 55 9.84 -7.28 -2.34
CA PHE A 55 9.62 -7.73 -0.96
C PHE A 55 9.68 -9.25 -0.90
N ASP A 56 10.12 -9.80 0.23
CA ASP A 56 10.10 -11.25 0.46
C ASP A 56 8.67 -11.78 0.55
N LYS A 57 7.78 -10.97 1.10
CA LYS A 57 6.38 -11.33 1.29
C LYS A 57 5.50 -10.10 1.50
N ILE A 58 4.32 -10.12 0.88
CA ILE A 58 3.24 -9.19 1.16
C ILE A 58 2.06 -9.99 1.72
N PHE A 59 1.51 -9.57 2.88
CA PHE A 59 0.41 -10.31 3.53
C PHE A 59 -0.40 -9.43 4.48
N VAL A 60 -1.64 -9.83 4.75
CA VAL A 60 -2.51 -9.14 5.72
C VAL A 60 -2.23 -9.64 7.14
N ARG A 61 -2.07 -8.71 8.09
CA ARG A 61 -1.94 -8.98 9.53
C ARG A 61 -2.98 -8.18 10.32
N ASN A 62 -3.61 -8.83 11.29
CA ASN A 62 -4.50 -8.17 12.25
C ASN A 62 -3.71 -7.80 13.52
N SER A 63 -3.85 -6.56 13.99
CA SER A 63 -3.32 -6.09 15.29
C SER A 63 -4.30 -5.10 15.90
N ASP A 64 -4.64 -5.26 17.18
CA ASP A 64 -5.53 -4.37 17.93
C ASP A 64 -6.90 -4.11 17.25
N GLY A 65 -7.45 -5.16 16.63
CA GLY A 65 -8.72 -5.07 15.89
C GLY A 65 -8.64 -4.28 14.57
N GLN A 66 -7.44 -3.87 14.15
CA GLN A 66 -7.19 -3.22 12.87
C GLN A 66 -6.47 -4.19 11.92
N LYS A 67 -6.71 -4.03 10.62
CA LYS A 67 -6.04 -4.80 9.56
C LYS A 67 -4.91 -3.98 8.95
N TYR A 68 -3.80 -4.62 8.65
CA TYR A 68 -2.64 -4.01 8.01
C TYR A 68 -2.17 -4.89 6.85
N LEU A 69 -1.78 -4.26 5.75
CA LEU A 69 -1.01 -4.87 4.69
C LEU A 69 0.47 -4.73 5.04
N ILE A 70 1.13 -5.87 5.25
CA ILE A 70 2.52 -5.95 5.68
C ILE A 70 3.39 -6.24 4.47
N PHE A 71 4.40 -5.40 4.27
CA PHE A 71 5.45 -5.56 3.27
C PHE A 71 6.73 -5.96 3.98
N LYS A 72 7.09 -7.24 3.91
CA LYS A 72 8.28 -7.77 4.56
C LYS A 72 9.45 -7.82 3.60
N LYS A 73 10.59 -7.28 4.03
CA LYS A 73 11.86 -7.33 3.31
C LYS A 73 13.00 -7.51 4.29
N ASP A 74 13.72 -8.60 4.15
CA ASP A 74 14.77 -9.06 5.06
C ASP A 74 14.24 -9.13 6.52
N ASN A 75 14.83 -8.30 7.40
CA ASN A 75 14.46 -8.17 8.80
C ASN A 75 13.58 -6.95 9.09
N THR A 76 13.04 -6.32 8.04
CA THR A 76 12.18 -5.14 8.15
C THR A 76 10.76 -5.44 7.66
N GLU A 77 9.79 -4.78 8.29
CA GLU A 77 8.40 -4.82 7.88
C GLU A 77 7.89 -3.38 7.78
N ASP A 78 7.32 -3.03 6.64
CA ASP A 78 6.50 -1.83 6.51
C ASP A 78 5.02 -2.25 6.62
N ALA A 79 4.22 -1.45 7.31
CA ALA A 79 2.83 -1.77 7.63
C ALA A 79 1.92 -0.64 7.18
N TRP A 80 1.08 -0.92 6.19
CA TRP A 80 0.08 0.03 5.71
C TRP A 80 -1.28 -0.37 6.26
N LYS A 81 -1.98 0.57 6.88
CA LYS A 81 -3.30 0.30 7.46
C LYS A 81 -4.31 0.09 6.35
N ILE A 82 -5.09 -0.99 6.46
CA ILE A 82 -6.22 -1.27 5.58
C ILE A 82 -7.46 -0.59 6.20
N VAL A 83 -8.00 0.41 5.51
CA VAL A 83 -9.25 1.08 5.92
C VAL A 83 -10.45 0.33 5.36
N ASP A 84 -10.37 -0.08 4.10
CA ASP A 84 -11.34 -0.90 3.38
C ASP A 84 -10.64 -1.63 2.21
N GLU A 85 -11.40 -2.39 1.41
CA GLU A 85 -10.91 -3.17 0.26
C GLU A 85 -10.20 -2.33 -0.83
N ASN A 86 -10.47 -1.03 -0.87
CA ASN A 86 -9.97 -0.10 -1.88
C ASN A 86 -9.10 1.01 -1.27
N THR A 87 -8.86 1.00 0.04
CA THR A 87 -8.23 2.12 0.73
C THR A 87 -7.14 1.66 1.68
N LEU A 88 -5.92 2.13 1.42
CA LEU A 88 -4.76 1.94 2.27
C LEU A 88 -4.32 3.27 2.87
N VAL A 89 -3.71 3.23 4.05
CA VAL A 89 -3.07 4.38 4.67
C VAL A 89 -1.64 4.02 5.01
N GLN A 90 -0.69 4.73 4.41
CA GLN A 90 0.73 4.62 4.69
C GLN A 90 1.15 5.66 5.72
N GLY A 91 2.08 5.27 6.60
CA GLY A 91 2.69 6.15 7.60
C GLY A 91 2.07 6.03 8.99
N ASN A 92 2.82 6.52 9.98
CA ASN A 92 2.44 6.48 11.40
C ASN A 92 2.41 7.90 11.98
N GLY A 93 1.43 8.18 12.85
CA GLY A 93 1.37 9.44 13.60
C GLY A 93 0.82 10.63 12.79
N LEU A 94 1.59 11.72 12.72
CA LEU A 94 1.14 13.04 12.23
C LEU A 94 1.07 13.15 10.69
N VAL A 95 1.82 12.31 9.98
CA VAL A 95 1.84 12.28 8.51
C VAL A 95 1.31 10.93 8.06
N GLN A 96 0.17 10.96 7.39
CA GLN A 96 -0.49 9.79 6.84
C GLN A 96 -0.87 10.08 5.39
N ILE A 97 -0.55 9.15 4.50
CA ILE A 97 -0.88 9.24 3.09
C ILE A 97 -1.98 8.24 2.83
N LYS A 98 -3.14 8.73 2.36
CA LYS A 98 -4.25 7.87 1.97
C LYS A 98 -4.10 7.48 0.51
N LEU A 99 -4.09 6.18 0.25
CA LEU A 99 -4.05 5.60 -1.08
C LEU A 99 -5.40 4.97 -1.39
N VAL A 100 -5.95 5.27 -2.57
CA VAL A 100 -7.24 4.73 -3.03
C VAL A 100 -6.99 3.94 -4.31
N ARG A 101 -7.52 2.72 -4.36
CA ARG A 101 -7.48 1.84 -5.51
C ARG A 101 -8.22 2.50 -6.68
N VAL A 102 -7.59 2.48 -7.84
CA VAL A 102 -8.14 3.02 -9.09
C VAL A 102 -8.29 1.96 -10.18
N GLU A 103 -7.50 0.88 -10.13
CA GLU A 103 -7.58 -0.28 -11.02
C GLU A 103 -7.26 -1.59 -10.28
#